data_AF-A0A7S4G1A8-F1
#
_entry.id   AF-A0A7S4G1A8-F1
#
_cell.length_a   1.000
_cell.length_b   1.000
_cell.length_c   1.000
_cell.angle_alpha   90.00
_cell.angle_beta   90.00
_cell.angle_gamma   90.00
#
_symmetry.space_group_name_H-M   'P 1'
#
loop_
_entity.id
_entity.type
_entity.pdbx_description
1 polymer ?
#
loop_
_entity_poly.entity_id
_entity_poly.type
_entity_poly.pdbx_seq_one_letter_code
_entity_poly.pdbx_strand_id
1 'polypeptide(L)'
;IFFRWLLVVSGVADSPGVRLIVAMSSPYIPEELIEFVEGLSAETFKNFPTTPDNTFKLTPSQVKHCTALVEKSESFNKLRYQLCPKTLTDAAFWKIYFTLLSNNIVSNNLHLDEYLDSRVMGWKHETTPEDDDDDDDDDAAAAANTHEVDDDETI
;
A
#
# COMPACT_ATOMS: atom_id res chain seq x y z
N ILE A 1 -3.16 -17.55 -5.04
CA ILE A 1 -1.69 -17.66 -4.90
C ILE A 1 -0.95 -17.95 -6.23
N PHE A 2 -1.51 -18.64 -7.23
CA PHE A 2 -0.77 -19.00 -8.46
C PHE A 2 -0.63 -17.92 -9.56
N PHE A 3 -1.52 -16.94 -9.64
CA PHE A 3 -1.52 -15.98 -10.77
C PHE A 3 -0.41 -14.92 -10.71
N ARG A 4 0.20 -14.69 -9.55
CA ARG A 4 1.18 -13.61 -9.34
C ARG A 4 2.62 -14.04 -9.60
N TRP A 5 2.91 -15.35 -9.52
CA TRP A 5 4.21 -15.92 -9.89
C TRP A 5 4.35 -16.07 -11.42
N LEU A 6 3.25 -16.20 -12.15
CA LEU A 6 3.26 -16.35 -13.62
C LEU A 6 3.68 -15.06 -14.34
N LEU A 7 3.31 -13.87 -13.82
CA LEU A 7 3.70 -12.59 -14.43
C LEU A 7 5.20 -12.28 -14.29
N VAL A 8 5.86 -12.80 -13.26
CA VAL A 8 7.26 -12.54 -12.94
C VAL A 8 8.23 -13.37 -13.79
N VAL A 9 7.87 -14.60 -14.17
CA VAL A 9 8.76 -15.50 -14.93
C VAL A 9 8.77 -15.18 -16.44
N SER A 10 7.81 -14.41 -16.96
CA SER A 10 7.63 -14.18 -18.41
C SER A 10 8.25 -12.89 -18.97
N GLY A 11 9.01 -12.10 -18.20
CA GLY A 11 9.61 -10.85 -18.70
C GLY A 11 8.60 -9.72 -18.99
N VAL A 12 7.41 -9.78 -18.35
CA VAL A 12 6.31 -8.79 -18.51
C VAL A 12 6.43 -7.63 -17.50
N ALA A 13 7.47 -7.63 -16.66
CA ALA A 13 7.67 -6.65 -15.58
C ALA A 13 7.88 -5.21 -16.08
N ASP A 14 8.34 -5.02 -17.33
CA ASP A 14 8.60 -3.70 -17.90
C ASP A 14 7.38 -3.10 -18.62
N SER A 15 6.24 -3.81 -18.65
CA SER A 15 5.06 -3.26 -19.31
C SER A 15 4.52 -2.06 -18.52
N PRO A 16 4.29 -0.90 -19.18
CA PRO A 16 3.71 0.29 -18.54
C PRO A 16 2.37 0.00 -17.85
N GLY A 17 1.63 -1.01 -18.32
CA GLY A 17 0.40 -1.48 -17.67
C GLY A 17 0.60 -2.10 -16.29
N VAL A 18 1.66 -2.89 -16.08
CA VAL A 18 1.98 -3.50 -14.77
C VAL A 18 2.46 -2.44 -13.78
N ARG A 19 3.30 -1.54 -14.27
CA ARG A 19 3.81 -0.36 -13.53
C ARG A 19 2.68 0.52 -13.01
N LEU A 20 1.68 0.76 -13.85
CA LEU A 20 0.49 1.52 -13.48
C LEU A 20 -0.35 0.83 -12.40
N ILE A 21 -0.58 -0.49 -12.51
CA ILE A 21 -1.36 -1.25 -11.52
C ILE A 21 -0.71 -1.20 -10.13
N VAL A 22 0.62 -1.31 -10.07
CA VAL A 22 1.38 -1.26 -8.82
C VAL A 22 1.36 0.14 -8.22
N ALA A 23 1.56 1.19 -9.03
CA ALA A 23 1.49 2.59 -8.56
C ALA A 23 0.11 2.93 -7.97
N MET A 24 -0.97 2.55 -8.65
CA MET A 24 -2.34 2.85 -8.23
C MET A 24 -2.83 2.04 -7.02
N SER A 25 -2.11 0.99 -6.64
CA SER A 25 -2.48 0.09 -5.53
C SER A 25 -1.56 0.23 -4.32
N SER A 26 -0.64 1.18 -4.34
CA SER A 26 0.38 1.38 -3.30
C SER A 26 -0.05 2.46 -2.29
N PRO A 27 0.10 2.24 -0.97
CA PRO A 27 -0.13 3.30 0.02
C PRO A 27 0.99 4.35 0.09
N TYR A 28 2.17 4.07 -0.48
CA TYR A 28 3.27 5.03 -0.51
C TYR A 28 3.05 6.09 -1.59
N ILE A 29 3.28 7.35 -1.19
CA ILE A 29 3.06 8.56 -1.99
C ILE A 29 4.43 9.26 -2.16
N PRO A 30 5.07 9.16 -3.34
CA PRO A 30 6.32 9.85 -3.61
C PRO A 30 6.11 11.36 -3.78
N GLU A 31 7.16 12.15 -3.57
CA GLU A 31 7.11 13.61 -3.72
C GLU A 31 6.68 14.05 -5.13
N GLU A 32 7.15 13.37 -6.19
CA GLU A 32 6.73 13.67 -7.57
C GLU A 32 5.21 13.50 -7.76
N LEU A 33 4.59 12.53 -7.06
CA LEU A 33 3.15 12.35 -7.08
C LEU A 33 2.45 13.50 -6.34
N ILE A 34 3.04 14.00 -5.25
CA ILE A 34 2.53 15.16 -4.52
C ILE A 34 2.58 16.39 -5.42
N GLU A 35 3.74 16.73 -5.98
CA GLU A 35 3.91 17.86 -6.90
C GLU A 35 2.92 17.79 -8.07
N PHE A 36 2.70 16.60 -8.64
CA PHE A 36 1.71 16.38 -9.67
C PHE A 36 0.29 16.73 -9.21
N VAL A 37 -0.15 16.22 -8.05
CA VAL A 37 -1.52 16.47 -7.57
C VAL A 37 -1.72 17.91 -7.11
N GLU A 38 -0.67 18.57 -6.65
CA GLU A 38 -0.69 19.99 -6.29
C GLU A 38 -0.82 20.89 -7.53
N GLY A 39 -0.35 20.44 -8.69
CA GLY A 39 -0.58 21.09 -9.98
C GLY A 39 -2.00 20.94 -10.53
N LEU A 40 -2.85 20.08 -9.93
CA LEU A 40 -4.21 19.88 -10.40
C LEU A 40 -5.14 20.98 -9.89
N SER A 41 -6.04 21.44 -10.77
CA SER A 41 -7.00 22.49 -10.45
C SER A 41 -8.44 22.03 -10.64
N ALA A 42 -9.39 22.79 -10.07
CA ALA A 42 -10.82 22.52 -10.26
C ALA A 42 -11.23 22.51 -11.74
N GLU A 43 -10.56 23.30 -12.58
CA GLU A 43 -10.80 23.33 -14.02
C GLU A 43 -10.36 22.04 -14.70
N THR A 44 -9.24 21.45 -14.28
CA THR A 44 -8.77 20.15 -14.78
C THR A 44 -9.83 19.08 -14.59
N PHE A 45 -10.46 19.04 -13.42
CA PHE A 45 -11.53 18.07 -13.12
C PHE A 45 -12.84 18.37 -13.85
N LYS A 46 -13.23 19.65 -13.96
CA LYS A 46 -14.49 20.06 -14.62
C LYS A 46 -14.47 19.88 -16.13
N ASN A 47 -13.34 20.14 -16.77
CA ASN A 47 -13.18 20.03 -18.21
C ASN A 47 -12.80 18.61 -18.66
N PHE A 48 -12.65 17.68 -17.71
CA PHE A 48 -12.29 16.32 -18.03
C PHE A 48 -13.46 15.62 -18.74
N PRO A 49 -13.26 14.99 -19.91
CA PRO A 49 -14.30 14.28 -20.64
C PRO A 49 -14.59 12.92 -19.98
N THR A 50 -15.09 12.94 -18.74
CA THR A 50 -15.52 11.75 -18.01
C THR A 50 -17.03 11.61 -18.13
N THR A 51 -17.47 10.41 -18.52
CA THR A 51 -18.88 10.06 -18.42
C THR A 51 -19.29 10.07 -16.94
N PRO A 52 -20.49 10.58 -16.58
CA PRO A 52 -21.01 10.56 -15.20
C PRO A 52 -21.43 9.14 -14.80
N ASP A 53 -20.48 8.22 -14.89
CA ASP A 53 -20.62 6.83 -14.56
C ASP A 53 -20.28 6.64 -13.08
N ASN A 54 -21.34 6.57 -12.28
CA ASN A 54 -21.26 6.37 -10.83
C ASN A 54 -20.96 4.92 -10.44
N THR A 55 -20.68 4.03 -11.40
CA THR A 55 -20.33 2.63 -11.08
C THR A 55 -18.88 2.44 -10.65
N PHE A 56 -18.03 3.45 -10.86
CA PHE A 56 -16.63 3.39 -10.43
C PHE A 56 -16.53 3.24 -8.91
N LYS A 57 -15.90 2.16 -8.47
CA LYS A 57 -15.65 1.87 -7.05
C LYS A 57 -14.17 1.64 -6.83
N LEU A 58 -13.64 2.29 -5.80
CA LEU A 58 -12.28 2.05 -5.34
C LEU A 58 -12.16 0.65 -4.75
N THR A 59 -11.11 -0.07 -5.16
CA THR A 59 -10.69 -1.28 -4.46
C THR A 59 -10.10 -0.93 -3.08
N PRO A 60 -10.03 -1.88 -2.13
CA PRO A 60 -9.46 -1.60 -0.80
C PRO A 60 -8.05 -1.00 -0.85
N SER A 61 -7.21 -1.45 -1.78
CA SER A 61 -5.85 -0.91 -1.97
C SER A 61 -5.87 0.52 -2.49
N GLN A 62 -6.78 0.84 -3.42
CA GLN A 62 -6.95 2.21 -3.91
C GLN A 62 -7.51 3.13 -2.82
N VAL A 63 -8.40 2.65 -1.94
CA VAL A 63 -8.86 3.44 -0.79
C VAL A 63 -7.68 3.82 0.11
N LYS A 64 -6.80 2.87 0.43
CA LYS A 64 -5.58 3.13 1.22
C LYS A 64 -4.67 4.15 0.54
N HIS A 65 -4.46 4.00 -0.76
CA HIS A 65 -3.69 4.95 -1.57
C HIS A 65 -4.29 6.37 -1.53
N CYS A 66 -5.59 6.49 -1.83
CA CYS A 66 -6.31 7.76 -1.82
C CYS A 66 -6.26 8.42 -0.43
N THR A 67 -6.39 7.63 0.64
CA THR A 67 -6.31 8.12 2.03
C THR A 67 -4.94 8.70 2.33
N ALA A 68 -3.87 7.95 2.04
CA ALA A 68 -2.50 8.42 2.23
C ALA A 68 -2.20 9.69 1.41
N LEU A 69 -2.73 9.77 0.19
CA LEU A 69 -2.55 10.93 -0.69
C LEU A 69 -3.18 12.21 -0.11
N VAL A 70 -4.44 12.11 0.37
CA VAL A 70 -5.13 13.29 0.94
C VAL A 70 -4.60 13.70 2.31
N GLU A 71 -3.97 12.78 3.04
CA GLU A 71 -3.23 13.08 4.26
C GLU A 71 -1.92 13.83 3.97
N LYS A 72 -1.25 13.48 2.86
CA LYS A 72 0.00 14.12 2.45
C LYS A 72 -0.19 15.47 1.78
N SER A 73 -1.24 15.64 0.99
CA SER A 73 -1.53 16.88 0.27
C SER A 73 -2.85 17.51 0.74
N GLU A 74 -2.72 18.50 1.63
CA GLU A 74 -3.88 19.26 2.13
C GLU A 74 -4.57 20.06 1.01
N SER A 75 -3.79 20.58 0.06
CA SER A 75 -4.27 21.30 -1.13
C SER A 75 -5.15 20.40 -2.00
N PHE A 76 -4.71 19.17 -2.26
CA PHE A 76 -5.48 18.19 -3.01
C PHE A 76 -6.75 17.73 -2.26
N ASN A 77 -6.68 17.58 -0.94
CA ASN A 77 -7.85 17.28 -0.12
C ASN A 77 -8.88 18.42 -0.15
N LYS A 78 -8.43 19.68 -0.07
CA LYS A 78 -9.29 20.86 -0.22
C LYS A 78 -9.96 20.90 -1.60
N LEU A 79 -9.22 20.59 -2.66
CA LEU A 79 -9.76 20.50 -4.02
C LEU A 79 -10.91 19.49 -4.11
N ARG A 80 -10.76 18.31 -3.48
CA ARG A 80 -11.81 17.30 -3.39
C ARG A 80 -13.06 17.83 -2.70
N TYR A 81 -12.93 18.49 -1.55
CA TYR A 81 -14.07 19.08 -0.83
C TYR A 81 -14.74 20.23 -1.60
N GLN A 82 -14.01 20.98 -2.41
CA GLN A 82 -14.58 22.04 -3.24
C GLN A 82 -15.43 21.48 -4.39
N LEU A 83 -14.99 20.37 -4.98
CA LEU A 83 -15.66 19.75 -6.13
C LEU A 83 -16.81 18.82 -5.72
N CYS A 84 -16.68 18.13 -4.59
CA CYS A 84 -17.63 17.11 -4.16
C CYS A 84 -18.59 17.61 -3.07
N PRO A 85 -19.91 17.29 -3.11
CA PRO A 85 -20.64 16.62 -4.20
C PRO A 85 -21.22 17.60 -5.25
N LYS A 86 -20.98 18.91 -5.10
CA LYS A 86 -21.68 19.96 -5.87
C LYS A 86 -21.43 19.88 -7.38
N THR A 87 -20.22 19.48 -7.77
CA THR A 87 -19.77 19.44 -9.16
C THR A 87 -19.53 18.01 -9.63
N LEU A 88 -18.93 17.18 -8.77
CA LEU A 88 -18.54 15.81 -9.08
C LEU A 88 -18.89 14.89 -7.90
N THR A 89 -19.23 13.64 -8.20
CA THR A 89 -19.30 12.60 -7.18
C THR A 89 -17.90 12.18 -6.77
N ASP A 90 -17.74 11.63 -5.58
CA ASP A 90 -16.44 11.15 -5.11
C ASP A 90 -15.86 10.08 -6.06
N ALA A 91 -16.72 9.18 -6.54
CA ALA A 91 -16.37 8.19 -7.55
C ALA A 91 -15.83 8.83 -8.84
N ALA A 92 -16.48 9.87 -9.35
CA ALA A 92 -16.04 10.58 -10.54
C ALA A 92 -14.71 11.32 -10.31
N PHE A 93 -14.53 11.96 -9.16
CA PHE A 93 -13.29 12.63 -8.78
C PHE A 93 -12.11 11.65 -8.82
N TRP A 94 -12.25 10.50 -8.15
CA TRP A 94 -11.18 9.51 -8.11
C TRP A 94 -10.92 8.86 -9.48
N LYS A 95 -11.96 8.62 -10.28
CA LYS A 95 -11.82 8.12 -11.65
C LYS A 95 -10.98 9.06 -12.52
N ILE A 96 -11.26 10.35 -12.45
CA ILE A 96 -10.50 11.39 -13.17
C ILE A 96 -9.06 11.40 -12.68
N TYR A 97 -8.84 11.40 -11.36
CA TYR A 97 -7.51 11.33 -10.76
C TYR A 97 -6.68 10.15 -11.31
N PHE A 98 -7.22 8.93 -11.26
CA PHE A 98 -6.50 7.74 -11.74
C PHE A 98 -6.21 7.79 -13.24
N THR A 99 -7.09 8.42 -14.03
CA THR A 99 -6.88 8.57 -15.48
C THR A 99 -5.80 9.62 -15.78
N LEU A 100 -5.77 10.72 -15.03
CA LEU A 100 -4.73 11.74 -15.15
C LEU A 100 -3.36 11.17 -14.73
N LEU A 101 -3.33 10.42 -13.63
CA LEU A 101 -2.14 9.72 -13.16
C LEU A 101 -1.66 8.70 -14.20
N SER A 102 -2.56 7.89 -14.76
CA SER A 102 -2.18 6.90 -15.77
C SER A 102 -1.56 7.54 -16.99
N ASN A 103 -2.12 8.64 -17.47
CA ASN A 103 -1.59 9.33 -18.64
C ASN A 103 -0.22 9.95 -18.37
N ASN A 104 0.01 10.49 -17.16
CA ASN A 104 1.32 11.06 -16.80
C ASN A 104 2.41 10.00 -16.63
N ILE A 105 2.08 8.86 -16.03
CA ILE A 105 3.00 7.72 -15.91
C ILE A 105 3.37 7.19 -17.30
N VAL A 106 2.37 6.97 -18.16
CA VAL A 106 2.61 6.46 -19.54
C VAL A 106 3.39 7.46 -20.40
N SER A 107 3.24 8.76 -20.12
CA SER A 107 3.97 9.81 -20.85
C SER A 107 5.38 10.07 -20.32
N ASN A 108 5.86 9.29 -19.33
CA ASN A 108 7.17 9.42 -18.67
C ASN A 108 7.42 10.78 -17.98
N ASN A 109 6.37 11.54 -17.64
CA ASN A 109 6.54 12.81 -16.91
C ASN A 109 6.74 12.60 -15.39
N LEU A 110 6.41 11.42 -14.88
CA LEU A 110 6.63 10.99 -13.51
C LEU A 110 7.61 9.82 -13.53
N HIS A 111 8.80 10.00 -12.95
CA HIS A 111 9.91 9.05 -13.02
C HIS A 111 9.77 7.97 -11.93
N LEU A 112 8.61 7.32 -11.90
CA LEU A 112 8.27 6.26 -10.96
C LEU A 112 9.05 4.94 -11.22
N ASP A 113 10.00 4.94 -12.15
CA ASP A 113 10.80 3.79 -12.60
C ASP A 113 11.61 3.20 -11.45
N GLU A 114 12.42 4.03 -10.78
CA GLU A 114 13.22 3.61 -9.62
C GLU A 114 12.34 3.14 -8.46
N TYR A 115 11.19 3.80 -8.29
CA TYR A 115 10.20 3.50 -7.25
C TYR A 115 9.50 2.15 -7.47
N LEU A 116 9.13 1.84 -8.72
CA LEU A 116 8.44 0.62 -9.08
C LEU A 116 9.40 -0.57 -9.12
N ASP A 117 10.63 -0.38 -9.59
CA ASP A 117 11.65 -1.43 -9.62
C ASP A 117 12.02 -1.90 -8.21
N SER A 118 12.24 -0.94 -7.29
CA SER A 118 12.53 -1.23 -5.87
C SER A 118 11.43 -2.03 -5.15
N ARG A 119 10.16 -1.86 -5.53
CA ARG A 119 9.02 -2.54 -4.88
C ARG A 119 8.52 -3.79 -5.60
N VAL A 120 8.68 -3.88 -6.93
CA VAL A 120 8.50 -5.16 -7.65
C VAL A 120 9.50 -6.19 -7.11
N MET A 121 10.70 -5.75 -6.69
CA MET A 121 11.75 -6.58 -6.11
C MET A 121 11.72 -6.72 -4.56
N GLY A 122 10.93 -5.89 -3.85
CA GLY A 122 11.19 -5.62 -2.42
C GLY A 122 10.03 -5.78 -1.43
N TRP A 123 8.93 -6.47 -1.75
CA TRP A 123 7.92 -6.77 -0.71
C TRP A 123 8.40 -7.92 0.18
N LYS A 124 9.20 -7.61 1.20
CA LYS A 124 9.36 -8.49 2.36
C LYS A 124 8.02 -8.56 3.08
N HIS A 125 7.56 -9.78 3.31
CA HIS A 125 6.46 -10.09 4.19
C HIS A 125 6.72 -9.42 5.53
N GLU A 126 5.92 -8.43 5.90
CA GLU A 126 5.77 -8.08 7.29
C GLU A 126 4.89 -9.18 7.88
N THR A 127 5.54 -10.25 8.34
CA THR A 127 4.95 -11.15 9.31
C THR A 127 4.72 -10.31 10.55
N THR A 128 3.47 -9.96 10.80
CA THR A 128 3.02 -9.61 12.13
C THR A 128 3.59 -10.67 13.09
N PRO A 129 4.25 -10.30 14.20
CA PRO A 129 4.44 -11.24 15.29
C PRO A 129 3.02 -11.65 15.71
N GLU A 130 2.67 -12.90 15.41
CA GLU A 130 1.56 -13.55 16.10
C GLU A 130 2.11 -13.81 17.51
N ASP A 131 1.86 -12.84 18.38
CA ASP A 131 1.80 -13.09 19.81
C ASP A 131 0.61 -14.02 20.07
N ASP A 132 0.85 -14.94 21.00
CA ASP A 132 -0.10 -15.77 21.74
C ASP A 132 -0.58 -17.07 21.06
N ASP A 133 0.04 -18.19 21.46
CA ASP A 133 -0.68 -19.30 22.11
C ASP A 133 0.33 -20.03 23.03
N ASP A 134 0.33 -19.61 24.29
CA ASP A 134 0.64 -20.48 25.42
C ASP A 134 -0.26 -21.72 25.34
N ASP A 135 0.29 -22.93 25.46
CA ASP A 135 -0.28 -24.04 26.24
C ASP A 135 0.63 -25.29 26.12
N ASP A 136 1.30 -25.58 27.24
CA ASP A 136 1.54 -26.88 27.87
C ASP A 136 1.77 -28.13 27.00
N ASP A 137 2.96 -28.72 27.14
CA ASP A 137 3.08 -30.16 27.32
C ASP A 137 4.22 -30.49 28.31
N ASP A 138 3.80 -31.11 29.41
CA ASP A 138 4.61 -31.77 30.44
C ASP A 138 5.65 -32.74 29.86
N ASP A 139 6.87 -32.71 30.37
CA ASP A 139 7.52 -33.99 30.69
C ASP A 139 8.53 -33.83 31.84
N ALA A 140 8.10 -34.32 33.00
CA ALA A 140 8.93 -34.55 34.17
C ALA A 140 9.59 -35.92 34.07
N ALA A 141 10.93 -35.97 33.97
CA ALA A 141 11.69 -37.15 34.41
C ALA A 141 13.16 -36.82 34.73
N ALA A 142 13.41 -36.73 36.04
CA ALA A 142 14.59 -37.18 36.80
C ALA A 142 15.90 -37.51 36.04
N ALA A 143 17.00 -36.86 36.44
CA ALA A 143 18.01 -37.47 37.32
C ALA A 143 19.25 -36.59 37.55
N ALA A 144 19.74 -36.66 38.80
CA ALA A 144 21.13 -36.49 39.26
C ALA A 144 21.72 -35.08 39.46
N ASN A 145 21.61 -34.57 40.69
CA ASN A 145 22.71 -34.11 41.57
C ASN A 145 22.06 -33.62 42.89
N THR A 146 22.59 -33.71 44.11
CA THR A 146 23.93 -33.87 44.71
C THR A 146 23.74 -34.50 46.10
N HIS A 147 24.69 -35.35 46.51
CA HIS A 147 24.83 -35.84 47.87
C HIS A 147 25.73 -34.86 48.64
N GLU A 148 25.15 -34.00 49.47
CA GLU A 148 25.87 -33.26 50.51
C GLU A 148 25.47 -33.85 51.87
N VAL A 149 26.46 -34.39 52.57
CA VAL A 149 26.35 -34.89 53.94
C VAL A 149 27.08 -33.89 54.81
N ASP A 150 26.34 -33.14 55.60
CA ASP A 150 26.86 -32.40 56.74
C ASP A 150 26.03 -32.83 57.96
N ASP A 151 26.50 -33.87 58.64
CA ASP A 151 26.05 -34.22 59.99
C ASP A 151 27.10 -33.72 60.99
N ASP A 152 26.83 -32.55 61.56
CA ASP A 152 27.36 -32.12 62.86
C ASP A 152 26.43 -32.70 63.93
N GLU A 153 26.90 -33.68 64.70
CA GLU A 153 26.26 -34.03 65.97
C GLU A 153 27.27 -33.95 67.11
N THR A 154 27.00 -32.97 67.98
CA THR A 154 27.60 -32.73 69.27
C THR A 154 26.83 -33.51 70.34
N ILE A 155 27.56 -34.33 71.11
CA ILE A 155 27.51 -34.60 72.57
C ILE A 155 28.03 -36.02 72.86
#